data_AF-A0A952S1H7-F1
#
_entry.id   AF-A0A952S1H7-F1
#
_cell.length_a   1.000
_cell.length_b   1.000
_cell.length_c   1.000
_cell.angle_alpha   90.00
_cell.angle_beta   90.00
_cell.angle_gamma   90.00
#
_symmetry.space_group_name_H-M   'P 1'
#
loop_
_entity.id
_entity.type
_entity.pdbx_description
1 polymer ?
#
loop_
_entity_poly.entity_id
_entity_poly.type
_entity_poly.pdbx_seq_one_letter_code
_entity_poly.pdbx_strand_id
1 'polypeptide(L)'
;MEKSDLIQITRKPSIPEVEFYTAINRMYELVWERLLPPQIETSRLRSRLERSVVTPADAEIPDCVTCGVCCASLLCVGVRPGEEPARELTWSVTKSDEEGEWEVDLYLRRDEETLACAQLEGNLGEHATCRIYERRPKMCREFDAGSDRCHALRRAYGIEPFLSLVEMMEANERLDERDALPSDPNLITRVSIDRAERRGELQINVVLRSGEERVLHSFDPAKETWRQFQFEGISLASAEAMIVEQREISWQPES
;
A
#
# COMPACT_ATOMS: atom_id res chain seq x y z
N MET A 1 -9.11 -26.97 0.99
CA MET A 1 -9.32 -26.62 -0.43
C MET A 1 -8.77 -25.23 -0.78
N GLU A 2 -8.09 -24.52 0.14
CA GLU A 2 -7.85 -23.06 0.03
C GLU A 2 -6.48 -22.64 -0.55
N LYS A 3 -5.44 -23.48 -0.48
CA LYS A 3 -4.12 -23.13 -1.05
C LYS A 3 -4.18 -22.94 -2.58
N SER A 4 -5.11 -23.65 -3.23
CA SER A 4 -5.34 -23.54 -4.68
C SER A 4 -5.88 -22.17 -5.07
N ASP A 5 -6.76 -21.58 -4.26
CA ASP A 5 -7.45 -20.33 -4.61
C ASP A 5 -6.51 -19.12 -4.57
N LEU A 6 -5.64 -19.04 -3.55
CA LEU A 6 -4.60 -18.02 -3.46
C LEU A 6 -3.58 -18.11 -4.61
N ILE A 7 -3.23 -19.34 -5.01
CA ILE A 7 -2.39 -19.58 -6.20
C ILE A 7 -3.10 -19.09 -7.47
N GLN A 8 -4.43 -19.23 -7.57
CA GLN A 8 -5.17 -18.71 -8.72
C GLN A 8 -5.15 -17.17 -8.76
N ILE A 9 -5.38 -16.52 -7.62
CA ILE A 9 -5.33 -15.06 -7.50
C ILE A 9 -3.98 -14.52 -7.96
N THR A 10 -2.88 -15.16 -7.52
CA THR A 10 -1.54 -14.71 -7.88
C THR A 10 -1.21 -14.85 -9.37
N ARG A 11 -1.91 -15.73 -10.09
CA ARG A 11 -1.81 -15.94 -11.55
C ARG A 11 -2.68 -15.01 -12.38
N LYS A 12 -3.85 -14.58 -11.87
CA LYS A 12 -4.81 -13.77 -12.64
C LYS A 12 -4.26 -12.38 -12.96
N PRO A 13 -4.29 -11.92 -14.23
CA PRO A 13 -3.90 -10.56 -14.59
C PRO A 13 -4.92 -9.50 -14.20
N SER A 14 -6.19 -9.86 -14.13
CA SER A 14 -7.30 -9.01 -13.71
C SER A 14 -8.14 -9.75 -12.67
N ILE A 15 -8.50 -9.08 -11.58
CA ILE A 15 -9.18 -9.65 -10.42
C ILE A 15 -10.31 -8.70 -9.99
N PRO A 16 -11.56 -9.17 -9.85
CA PRO A 16 -12.64 -8.35 -9.29
C PRO A 16 -12.27 -7.84 -7.89
N GLU A 17 -12.59 -6.59 -7.60
CA GLU A 17 -12.18 -5.91 -6.37
C GLU A 17 -12.55 -6.68 -5.09
N VAL A 18 -13.77 -7.18 -5.01
CA VAL A 18 -14.24 -7.97 -3.86
C VAL A 18 -13.42 -9.26 -3.68
N GLU A 19 -13.07 -9.92 -4.79
CA GLU A 19 -12.22 -11.12 -4.77
C GLU A 19 -10.79 -10.75 -4.32
N PHE A 20 -10.26 -9.64 -4.82
CA PHE A 20 -8.94 -9.14 -4.47
C PHE A 20 -8.80 -8.86 -2.97
N TYR A 21 -9.70 -8.08 -2.36
CA TYR A 21 -9.59 -7.75 -0.93
C TYR A 21 -9.82 -8.97 -0.03
N THR A 22 -10.73 -9.88 -0.42
CA THR A 22 -10.91 -11.16 0.27
C THR A 22 -9.62 -11.97 0.27
N ALA A 23 -8.96 -12.06 -0.89
CA ALA A 23 -7.68 -12.75 -1.04
C ALA A 23 -6.57 -12.12 -0.21
N ILE A 24 -6.43 -10.79 -0.25
CA ILE A 24 -5.40 -10.05 0.49
C ILE A 24 -5.54 -10.26 1.98
N ASN A 25 -6.75 -10.20 2.53
CA ASN A 25 -6.99 -10.47 3.95
C ASN A 25 -6.53 -11.89 4.33
N ARG A 26 -6.84 -12.88 3.49
CA ARG A 26 -6.40 -14.26 3.71
C ARG A 26 -4.88 -14.42 3.59
N MET A 27 -4.25 -13.74 2.63
CA MET A 27 -2.79 -13.72 2.50
C MET A 27 -2.13 -13.09 3.73
N TYR A 28 -2.70 -12.02 4.28
CA TYR A 28 -2.23 -11.42 5.53
C TYR A 28 -2.28 -12.44 6.66
N GLU A 29 -3.40 -13.12 6.88
CA GLU A 29 -3.53 -14.16 7.91
C GLU A 29 -2.43 -15.23 7.77
N LEU A 30 -2.24 -15.77 6.57
CA LEU A 30 -1.22 -16.81 6.32
C LEU A 30 0.22 -16.33 6.51
N VAL A 31 0.51 -15.09 6.13
CA VAL A 31 1.82 -14.49 6.40
C VAL A 31 2.01 -14.36 7.90
N TRP A 32 1.03 -13.79 8.61
CA TRP A 32 1.12 -13.55 10.05
C TRP A 32 1.21 -14.84 10.88
N GLU A 33 0.58 -15.94 10.46
CA GLU A 33 0.73 -17.27 11.09
C GLU A 33 2.17 -17.81 11.05
N ARG A 34 2.98 -17.35 10.09
CA ARG A 34 4.39 -17.78 9.92
C ARG A 34 5.38 -16.85 10.63
N LEU A 35 4.93 -15.72 11.14
CA LEU A 35 5.78 -14.71 11.74
C LEU A 35 5.86 -14.85 13.26
N LEU A 36 6.94 -14.34 13.82
CA LEU A 36 7.04 -14.11 15.25
C LEU A 36 5.93 -13.13 15.68
N PRO A 37 5.34 -13.31 16.88
CA PRO A 37 4.24 -12.49 17.34
C PRO A 37 4.62 -11.00 17.34
N PRO A 38 3.80 -10.12 16.76
CA PRO A 38 4.10 -8.70 16.76
C PRO A 38 4.06 -8.16 18.19
N GLN A 39 5.15 -7.53 18.62
CA GLN A 39 5.25 -6.89 19.93
C GLN A 39 4.52 -5.53 19.98
N ILE A 40 4.31 -4.92 18.82
CA ILE A 40 3.60 -3.65 18.64
C ILE A 40 2.68 -3.81 17.44
N GLU A 41 1.48 -3.27 17.53
CA GLU A 41 0.48 -3.34 16.47
C GLU A 41 0.99 -2.63 15.20
N THR A 42 1.27 -3.40 14.14
CA THR A 42 1.93 -2.87 12.94
C THR A 42 1.07 -1.88 12.13
N SER A 43 -0.25 -1.91 12.30
CA SER A 43 -1.20 -0.93 11.75
C SER A 43 -0.97 0.49 12.31
N ARG A 44 -0.48 0.59 13.56
CA ARG A 44 -0.18 1.87 14.22
C ARG A 44 1.16 2.44 13.76
N LEU A 45 2.02 1.67 13.09
CA LEU A 45 3.39 2.09 12.78
C LEU A 45 3.49 2.83 11.45
N ARG A 46 4.43 3.77 11.37
CA ARG A 46 4.64 4.58 10.16
C ARG A 46 5.77 4.01 9.30
N SER A 47 5.59 4.10 7.98
CA SER A 47 6.56 3.65 6.99
C SER A 47 7.63 4.70 6.65
N ARG A 48 7.48 5.93 7.15
CA ARG A 48 8.41 7.04 6.89
C ARG A 48 9.22 7.35 8.15
N LEU A 49 10.52 7.59 7.99
CA LEU A 49 11.41 7.94 9.10
C LEU A 49 10.96 9.23 9.81
N GLU A 50 10.61 10.25 9.04
CA GLU A 50 10.14 11.55 9.56
C GLU A 50 8.86 11.47 10.42
N ARG A 51 8.11 10.37 10.30
CA ARG A 51 6.85 10.13 11.04
C ARG A 51 6.99 9.04 12.08
N SER A 52 8.19 8.50 12.27
CA SER A 52 8.48 7.46 13.25
C SER A 52 8.52 8.07 14.64
N VAL A 53 7.89 7.39 15.60
CA VAL A 53 7.82 7.83 17.01
C VAL A 53 8.33 6.77 17.98
N VAL A 54 8.55 5.54 17.50
CA VAL A 54 9.03 4.42 18.31
C VAL A 54 10.52 4.23 18.17
N THR A 55 11.00 4.16 16.92
CA THR A 55 12.40 3.97 16.59
C THR A 55 13.20 5.23 16.96
N PRO A 56 14.29 5.10 17.72
CA PRO A 56 15.18 6.22 18.01
C PRO A 56 15.73 6.88 16.72
N ALA A 57 15.85 8.21 16.71
CA ALA A 57 16.32 8.94 15.54
C ALA A 57 17.77 8.62 15.14
N ASP A 58 18.56 8.09 16.07
CA ASP A 58 19.95 7.67 15.89
C ASP A 58 20.10 6.16 15.64
N ALA A 59 19.00 5.43 15.50
CA ALA A 59 19.04 4.01 15.15
C ALA A 59 19.73 3.79 13.80
N GLU A 60 20.52 2.72 13.71
CA GLU A 60 21.19 2.35 12.47
C GLU A 60 20.15 2.02 11.38
N ILE A 61 20.30 2.66 10.21
CA ILE A 61 19.43 2.41 9.06
C ILE A 61 19.84 1.07 8.42
N PRO A 62 18.95 0.06 8.40
CA PRO A 62 19.29 -1.24 7.85
C PRO A 62 19.53 -1.20 6.33
N ASP A 63 20.45 -2.03 5.85
CA ASP A 63 20.62 -2.23 4.42
C ASP A 63 19.47 -3.07 3.84
N CYS A 64 18.70 -2.44 2.95
CA CYS A 64 17.59 -3.07 2.25
C CYS A 64 18.01 -4.25 1.37
N VAL A 65 19.24 -4.24 0.81
CA VAL A 65 19.71 -5.35 -0.05
C VAL A 65 20.20 -6.56 0.75
N THR A 66 20.21 -6.46 2.08
CA THR A 66 20.54 -7.56 2.98
C THR A 66 19.29 -8.24 3.52
N CYS A 67 18.28 -7.49 3.97
CA CYS A 67 17.17 -8.11 4.73
C CYS A 67 15.94 -8.52 3.91
N GLY A 68 15.55 -7.77 2.87
CA GLY A 68 14.39 -8.09 2.02
C GLY A 68 13.00 -8.07 2.68
N VAL A 69 12.90 -7.71 3.96
CA VAL A 69 11.68 -7.87 4.77
C VAL A 69 10.49 -7.09 4.21
N CYS A 70 10.70 -5.86 3.72
CA CYS A 70 9.61 -5.07 3.13
C CYS A 70 9.03 -5.73 1.87
N CYS A 71 9.87 -6.36 1.05
CA CYS A 71 9.42 -7.14 -0.11
C CYS A 71 8.63 -8.38 0.31
N ALA A 72 8.98 -9.02 1.42
CA ALA A 72 8.23 -10.15 1.96
C ALA A 72 6.90 -9.72 2.62
N SER A 73 6.83 -8.54 3.23
CA SER A 73 5.68 -8.14 4.05
C SER A 73 4.60 -7.30 3.35
N LEU A 74 4.96 -6.46 2.37
CA LEU A 74 4.04 -5.46 1.80
C LEU A 74 3.16 -6.05 0.69
N LEU A 75 2.05 -6.69 1.05
CA LEU A 75 1.20 -7.40 0.09
C LEU A 75 0.60 -6.51 -1.00
N CYS A 76 0.24 -5.28 -0.68
CA CYS A 76 -0.37 -4.32 -1.60
C CYS A 76 0.63 -3.20 -1.94
N VAL A 77 1.52 -3.42 -2.91
CA VAL A 77 2.36 -2.35 -3.47
C VAL A 77 1.67 -1.78 -4.71
N GLY A 78 0.99 -0.65 -4.54
CA GLY A 78 0.27 0.05 -5.59
C GLY A 78 1.19 0.68 -6.63
N VAL A 79 0.75 0.63 -7.88
CA VAL A 79 1.40 1.24 -9.05
C VAL A 79 0.58 2.46 -9.47
N ARG A 80 1.16 3.64 -9.30
CA ARG A 80 0.50 4.92 -9.58
C ARG A 80 0.40 5.19 -11.09
N PRO A 81 -0.55 6.02 -11.53
CA PRO A 81 -0.60 6.51 -12.90
C PRO A 81 0.74 7.11 -13.32
N GLY A 82 1.18 6.81 -14.55
CA GLY A 82 2.48 7.23 -15.09
C GLY A 82 3.66 6.34 -14.68
N GLU A 83 3.48 5.39 -13.76
CA GLU A 83 4.46 4.33 -13.52
C GLU A 83 4.26 3.20 -14.54
N GLU A 84 5.34 2.76 -15.18
CA GLU A 84 5.28 1.75 -16.26
C GLU A 84 6.04 0.46 -15.89
N PRO A 85 5.61 -0.29 -14.86
CA PRO A 85 6.07 -1.66 -14.71
C PRO A 85 5.52 -2.51 -15.87
N ALA A 86 6.27 -3.56 -16.24
CA ALA A 86 5.77 -4.51 -17.22
C ALA A 86 4.46 -5.15 -16.71
N ARG A 87 3.42 -5.21 -17.55
CA ARG A 87 2.04 -5.54 -17.12
C ARG A 87 1.94 -6.95 -16.53
N GLU A 88 2.76 -7.88 -16.99
CA GLU A 88 2.89 -9.23 -16.44
C GLU A 88 3.33 -9.24 -14.96
N LEU A 89 3.95 -8.15 -14.49
CA LEU A 89 4.38 -7.98 -13.09
C LEU A 89 3.31 -7.35 -12.21
N THR A 90 2.10 -7.12 -12.75
CA THR A 90 1.00 -6.46 -12.03
C THR A 90 -0.29 -7.28 -12.00
N TRP A 91 -1.12 -6.99 -11.00
CA TRP A 91 -2.52 -7.37 -10.91
C TRP A 91 -3.39 -6.12 -11.11
N SER A 92 -4.24 -6.15 -12.13
CA SER A 92 -5.34 -5.21 -12.29
C SER A 92 -6.47 -5.59 -11.34
N VAL A 93 -6.91 -4.64 -10.52
CA VAL A 93 -8.10 -4.81 -9.69
C VAL A 93 -9.23 -4.09 -10.40
N THR A 94 -10.31 -4.81 -10.69
CA THR A 94 -11.39 -4.31 -11.52
C THR A 94 -12.72 -4.26 -10.81
N LYS A 95 -13.58 -3.35 -11.27
CA LYS A 95 -15.02 -3.38 -11.05
C LYS A 95 -15.72 -3.53 -12.38
N SER A 96 -16.94 -4.03 -12.34
CA SER A 96 -17.77 -4.18 -13.53
C SER A 96 -19.24 -3.96 -13.21
N ASP A 97 -19.97 -3.45 -14.19
CA ASP A 97 -21.43 -3.35 -14.19
C ASP A 97 -22.00 -3.72 -15.57
N GLU A 98 -23.26 -3.35 -15.83
CA GLU A 98 -23.92 -3.60 -17.11
C GLU A 98 -23.29 -2.85 -18.29
N GLU A 99 -22.53 -1.77 -18.05
CA GLU A 99 -21.87 -0.96 -19.09
C GLU A 99 -20.44 -1.40 -19.39
N GLY A 100 -19.81 -2.19 -18.51
CA GLY A 100 -18.50 -2.81 -18.75
C GLY A 100 -17.62 -2.91 -17.51
N GLU A 101 -16.35 -3.29 -17.73
CA GLU A 101 -15.32 -3.42 -16.69
C GLU A 101 -14.35 -2.23 -16.72
N TRP A 102 -13.90 -1.78 -15.55
CA TRP A 102 -12.85 -0.76 -15.39
C TRP A 102 -11.84 -1.13 -14.30
N GLU A 103 -10.59 -0.72 -14.48
CA GLU A 103 -9.48 -0.91 -13.53
C GLU A 103 -9.54 0.18 -12.45
N VAL A 104 -9.71 -0.21 -11.19
CA VAL A 104 -9.77 0.70 -10.03
C VAL A 104 -8.44 0.81 -9.30
N ASP A 105 -7.65 -0.26 -9.28
CA ASP A 105 -6.30 -0.27 -8.70
C ASP A 105 -5.36 -1.15 -9.52
N LEU A 106 -4.06 -0.95 -9.32
CA LEU A 106 -3.00 -1.73 -9.95
C LEU A 106 -1.94 -2.04 -8.90
N TYR A 107 -1.64 -3.31 -8.66
CA TYR A 107 -0.67 -3.73 -7.64
C TYR A 107 0.44 -4.58 -8.24
N LEU A 108 1.67 -4.51 -7.69
CA LEU A 108 2.72 -5.47 -8.03
C LEU A 108 2.32 -6.89 -7.59
N ARG A 109 2.66 -7.87 -8.42
CA ARG A 109 2.40 -9.28 -8.12
C ARG A 109 3.21 -9.83 -6.95
N ARG A 110 2.63 -10.84 -6.33
CA ARG A 110 3.26 -11.66 -5.30
C ARG A 110 3.55 -13.06 -5.85
N ASP A 111 4.64 -13.64 -5.36
CA ASP A 111 5.00 -15.03 -5.60
C ASP A 111 3.95 -15.98 -5.00
N GLU A 112 3.64 -17.05 -5.72
CA GLU A 112 2.50 -17.92 -5.40
C GLU A 112 2.73 -18.79 -4.15
N GLU A 113 3.98 -19.11 -3.86
CA GLU A 113 4.35 -20.04 -2.78
C GLU A 113 4.71 -19.29 -1.49
N THR A 114 5.57 -18.29 -1.64
CA THR A 114 6.10 -17.49 -0.53
C THR A 114 5.17 -16.35 -0.15
N LEU A 115 4.27 -15.94 -1.06
CA LEU A 115 3.46 -14.72 -0.95
C LEU A 115 4.32 -13.45 -0.88
N ALA A 116 5.64 -13.52 -1.11
CA ALA A 116 6.57 -12.39 -1.17
C ALA A 116 6.37 -11.57 -2.46
N CYS A 117 6.99 -10.40 -2.60
CA CYS A 117 7.00 -9.68 -3.87
C CYS A 117 7.65 -10.55 -4.95
N ALA A 118 7.03 -10.68 -6.13
CA ALA A 118 7.55 -11.51 -7.23
C ALA A 118 8.90 -11.01 -7.80
N GLN A 119 9.34 -9.81 -7.40
CA GLN A 119 10.64 -9.22 -7.77
C GLN A 119 11.72 -9.40 -6.70
N LEU A 120 11.42 -10.09 -5.61
CA LEU A 120 12.39 -10.45 -4.58
C LEU A 120 13.21 -11.65 -5.04
N GLU A 121 14.54 -11.53 -4.95
CA GLU A 121 15.48 -12.63 -5.15
C GLU A 121 16.37 -12.81 -3.92
N GLY A 122 16.80 -14.05 -3.68
CA GLY A 122 17.69 -14.40 -2.57
C GLY A 122 16.95 -14.74 -1.27
N ASN A 123 17.69 -14.72 -0.17
CA ASN A 123 17.21 -15.15 1.15
C ASN A 123 17.08 -13.96 2.09
N LEU A 124 15.95 -13.89 2.81
CA LEU A 124 15.72 -12.86 3.82
C LEU A 124 16.79 -12.90 4.90
N GLY A 125 17.34 -11.73 5.24
CA GLY A 125 18.36 -11.59 6.29
C GLY A 125 19.80 -11.92 5.87
N GLU A 126 20.00 -12.52 4.69
CA GLU A 126 21.33 -12.89 4.19
C GLU A 126 21.73 -12.02 3.00
N HIS A 127 21.01 -12.19 1.88
CA HIS A 127 21.22 -11.46 0.65
C HIS A 127 19.89 -11.44 -0.11
N ALA A 128 19.21 -10.30 -0.10
CA ALA A 128 17.87 -10.16 -0.63
C ALA A 128 17.79 -8.95 -1.56
N THR A 129 17.71 -9.19 -2.85
CA THR A 129 17.79 -8.16 -3.88
C THR A 129 16.46 -7.95 -4.58
N CYS A 130 16.19 -6.71 -5.00
CA CYS A 130 15.03 -6.40 -5.83
C CYS A 130 15.44 -6.36 -7.31
N ARG A 131 14.86 -7.22 -8.15
CA ARG A 131 15.14 -7.27 -9.60
C ARG A 131 14.82 -5.96 -10.33
N ILE A 132 13.94 -5.15 -9.76
CA ILE A 132 13.54 -3.85 -10.29
C ILE A 132 13.99 -2.69 -9.39
N TYR A 133 15.08 -2.83 -8.64
CA TYR A 133 15.48 -1.85 -7.60
C TYR A 133 15.44 -0.38 -8.08
N GLU A 134 16.02 -0.10 -9.25
CA GLU A 134 16.06 1.24 -9.86
C GLU A 134 14.71 1.70 -10.41
N ARG A 135 13.85 0.75 -10.78
CA ARG A 135 12.51 0.96 -11.36
C ARG A 135 11.39 0.72 -10.34
N ARG A 136 11.71 0.70 -9.05
CA ARG A 136 10.74 0.49 -7.96
C ARG A 136 9.62 1.53 -8.06
N PRO A 137 8.35 1.10 -7.91
CA PRO A 137 7.24 2.04 -7.80
C PRO A 137 7.42 3.00 -6.62
N LYS A 138 6.76 4.14 -6.69
CA LYS A 138 6.85 5.21 -5.68
C LYS A 138 6.42 4.69 -4.31
N MET A 139 5.42 3.80 -4.23
CA MET A 139 5.03 3.18 -2.96
C MET A 139 6.16 2.36 -2.31
N CYS A 140 7.01 1.68 -3.09
CA CYS A 140 8.21 1.02 -2.55
C CYS A 140 9.24 2.02 -2.01
N ARG A 141 9.32 3.22 -2.60
CA ARG A 141 10.26 4.28 -2.20
C ARG A 141 9.76 5.10 -1.01
N GLU A 142 8.45 5.12 -0.79
CA GLU A 142 7.79 5.74 0.37
C GLU A 142 7.84 4.85 1.63
N PHE A 143 8.42 3.66 1.53
CA PHE A 143 8.79 2.85 2.68
C PHE A 143 10.27 3.06 3.00
N ASP A 144 10.55 3.81 4.06
CA ASP A 144 11.89 4.14 4.48
C ASP A 144 12.50 3.00 5.30
N ALA A 145 13.73 2.61 4.95
CA ALA A 145 14.54 1.75 5.80
C ALA A 145 14.74 2.41 7.17
N GLY A 146 14.60 1.65 8.26
CA GLY A 146 14.75 2.16 9.62
C GLY A 146 13.50 2.86 10.19
N SER A 147 12.39 2.94 9.45
CA SER A 147 11.13 3.45 10.03
C SER A 147 10.62 2.54 11.16
N ASP A 148 9.68 3.03 11.98
CA ASP A 148 8.96 2.23 12.99
C ASP A 148 8.47 0.90 12.42
N ARG A 149 7.80 0.96 11.26
CA ARG A 149 7.25 -0.20 10.58
C ARG A 149 8.35 -1.11 10.02
N CYS A 150 9.48 -0.56 9.56
CA CYS A 150 10.63 -1.34 9.11
C CYS A 150 11.17 -2.24 10.24
N HIS A 151 11.47 -1.66 11.39
CA HIS A 151 12.00 -2.40 12.54
C HIS A 151 11.00 -3.42 13.10
N ALA A 152 9.72 -3.05 13.21
CA ALA A 152 8.71 -3.98 13.69
C ALA A 152 8.53 -5.19 12.77
N LEU A 153 8.57 -4.99 11.46
CA LEU A 153 8.56 -6.10 10.51
C LEU A 153 9.84 -6.94 10.62
N ARG A 154 11.02 -6.32 10.74
CA ARG A 154 12.28 -7.07 10.92
C ARG A 154 12.25 -7.95 12.17
N ARG A 155 11.67 -7.48 13.28
CA ARG A 155 11.42 -8.29 14.48
C ARG A 155 10.43 -9.43 14.22
N ALA A 156 9.33 -9.17 13.53
CA ALA A 156 8.35 -10.20 13.19
C ALA A 156 8.95 -11.31 12.29
N TYR A 157 9.93 -10.97 11.45
CA TYR A 157 10.68 -11.91 10.62
C TYR A 157 11.91 -12.53 11.31
N GLY A 158 12.17 -12.20 12.59
CA GLY A 158 13.32 -12.71 13.34
C GLY A 158 14.68 -12.18 12.88
N ILE A 159 14.70 -11.14 12.05
CA ILE A 159 15.93 -10.46 11.59
C ILE A 159 16.49 -9.55 12.68
N GLU A 160 15.61 -9.02 13.53
CA GLU A 160 15.98 -8.23 14.69
C GLU A 160 15.50 -8.89 15.99
N PRO A 161 16.24 -8.70 17.09
CA PRO A 161 15.79 -9.18 18.38
C PRO A 161 14.50 -8.48 18.79
N PHE A 162 13.70 -9.20 19.58
CA PHE A 162 12.57 -8.61 20.25
C PHE A 162 12.97 -7.47 21.18
N LEU A 163 12.11 -6.47 21.27
CA LEU A 163 12.16 -5.44 22.31
C LEU A 163 12.08 -6.10 23.68
N SER A 164 12.84 -5.60 24.64
CA SER A 164 12.60 -5.88 26.05
C SER A 164 11.20 -5.38 26.45
N LEU A 165 10.70 -5.85 27.60
CA LEU A 165 9.41 -5.41 28.11
C LEU A 165 9.36 -3.88 28.31
N VAL A 166 10.46 -3.29 28.80
CA VAL A 166 10.55 -1.84 29.03
C VAL A 166 10.49 -1.09 27.70
N GLU A 167 11.29 -1.47 26.71
CA GLU A 167 11.28 -0.84 25.39
C GLU A 167 9.91 -0.97 24.70
N MET A 168 9.24 -2.12 24.85
CA MET A 168 7.90 -2.34 24.32
C MET A 168 6.86 -1.43 24.99
N MET A 169 6.94 -1.25 26.31
CA MET A 169 6.03 -0.38 27.05
C MET A 169 6.22 1.08 26.65
N GLU A 170 7.47 1.56 26.59
CA GLU A 170 7.78 2.92 26.14
C GLU A 170 7.33 3.17 24.70
N ALA A 171 7.51 2.18 23.81
CA ALA A 171 7.05 2.28 22.44
C ALA A 171 5.53 2.46 22.35
N ASN A 172 4.76 1.71 23.14
CA ASN A 172 3.31 1.84 23.18
C ASN A 172 2.87 3.19 23.77
N GLU A 173 3.55 3.68 24.81
CA GLU A 173 3.29 4.99 25.38
C GLU A 173 3.47 6.11 24.33
N ARG A 174 4.57 6.10 23.57
CA ARG A 174 4.80 7.08 22.48
C ARG A 174 3.73 6.99 21.39
N LEU A 175 3.23 5.79 21.10
CA LEU A 175 2.13 5.61 20.15
C LEU A 175 0.80 6.14 20.70
N ASP A 176 0.53 5.91 21.98
CA ASP A 176 -0.68 6.40 22.66
C ASP A 176 -0.69 7.93 22.72
N GLU A 177 0.44 8.55 23.05
CA GLU A 177 0.62 10.01 23.01
C GLU A 177 0.36 10.58 21.61
N ARG A 178 0.91 9.94 20.57
CA ARG A 178 0.65 10.34 19.18
C ARG A 178 -0.83 10.19 18.81
N ASP A 179 -1.44 9.06 19.20
CA ASP A 179 -2.83 8.76 18.84
C ASP A 179 -3.85 9.60 19.62
N ALA A 180 -3.45 10.17 20.76
CA ALA A 180 -4.22 11.15 21.51
C ALA A 180 -4.28 12.54 20.84
N LEU A 181 -3.41 12.82 19.86
CA LEU A 181 -3.44 14.08 19.11
C LEU A 181 -4.72 14.17 18.26
N PRO A 182 -5.37 15.35 18.18
CA PRO A 182 -6.54 15.53 17.33
C PRO A 182 -6.25 15.11 15.88
N SER A 183 -7.02 14.15 15.37
CA SER A 183 -6.92 13.74 13.97
C SER A 183 -7.72 14.68 13.07
N ASP A 184 -7.21 14.95 11.87
CA ASP A 184 -7.91 15.74 10.85
C ASP A 184 -9.29 15.10 10.52
N PRO A 185 -10.42 15.80 10.75
CA PRO A 185 -11.74 15.29 10.40
C PRO A 185 -11.92 15.11 8.88
N ASN A 186 -11.11 15.80 8.08
CA ASN A 186 -11.12 15.73 6.62
C ASN A 186 -10.13 14.70 6.07
N LEU A 187 -9.59 13.82 6.92
CA LEU A 187 -8.80 12.68 6.48
C LEU A 187 -9.70 11.70 5.71
N ILE A 188 -9.28 11.30 4.51
CA ILE A 188 -9.99 10.30 3.72
C ILE A 188 -9.75 8.91 4.32
N THR A 189 -10.84 8.19 4.60
CA THR A 189 -10.84 6.87 5.24
C THR A 189 -11.32 5.75 4.35
N ARG A 190 -12.05 6.09 3.28
CA ARG A 190 -12.50 5.14 2.25
C ARG A 190 -12.55 5.86 0.92
N VAL A 191 -12.23 5.13 -0.14
CA VAL A 191 -12.25 5.61 -1.51
C VAL A 191 -12.92 4.55 -2.36
N SER A 192 -13.74 4.96 -3.32
CA SER A 192 -14.21 4.07 -4.37
C SER A 192 -14.24 4.79 -5.71
N ILE A 193 -13.86 4.10 -6.78
CA ILE A 193 -14.06 4.58 -8.16
C ILE A 193 -15.23 3.82 -8.76
N ASP A 194 -16.28 4.55 -9.13
CA ASP A 194 -17.53 4.00 -9.64
C ASP A 194 -17.98 4.78 -10.89
N ARG A 195 -18.98 4.26 -11.63
CA ARG A 195 -19.61 5.04 -12.71
C ARG A 195 -20.20 6.33 -12.17
N ALA A 196 -19.98 7.42 -12.90
CA ALA A 196 -20.70 8.66 -12.68
C ALA A 196 -22.13 8.57 -13.24
N GLU A 197 -23.01 9.49 -12.85
CA GLU A 197 -24.34 9.64 -13.48
C GLU A 197 -24.23 9.93 -14.98
N ARG A 198 -23.17 10.63 -15.38
CA ARG A 198 -22.88 10.92 -16.77
C ARG A 198 -22.26 9.69 -17.43
N ARG A 199 -22.96 9.17 -18.44
CA ARG A 199 -22.55 7.97 -19.19
C ARG A 199 -21.11 8.08 -19.70
N GLY A 200 -20.34 7.01 -19.47
CA GLY A 200 -18.94 6.91 -19.89
C GLY A 200 -17.93 7.53 -18.93
N GLU A 201 -18.36 8.31 -17.94
CA GLU A 201 -17.48 8.89 -16.93
C GLU A 201 -17.40 8.01 -15.68
N LEU A 202 -16.29 8.13 -14.96
CA LEU A 202 -16.09 7.57 -13.64
C LEU A 202 -16.03 8.70 -12.62
N GLN A 203 -16.31 8.39 -11.36
CA GLN A 203 -16.18 9.33 -10.25
C GLN A 203 -15.45 8.70 -9.08
N ILE A 204 -14.63 9.51 -8.40
CA ILE A 204 -13.96 9.16 -7.16
C ILE A 204 -14.87 9.57 -6.02
N ASN A 205 -15.42 8.60 -5.29
CA ASN A 205 -16.19 8.80 -4.08
C ASN A 205 -15.27 8.63 -2.87
N VAL A 206 -15.40 9.52 -1.89
CA VAL A 206 -14.59 9.48 -0.66
C VAL A 206 -15.47 9.56 0.57
N VAL A 207 -15.05 8.87 1.63
CA VAL A 207 -15.62 9.01 2.97
C VAL A 207 -14.57 9.57 3.91
N LEU A 208 -14.87 10.73 4.48
CA LEU A 208 -14.00 11.42 5.41
C LEU A 208 -14.09 10.80 6.81
N ARG A 209 -13.09 11.05 7.64
CA ARG A 209 -13.06 10.60 9.04
C ARG A 209 -14.24 11.15 9.85
N SER A 210 -14.76 12.32 9.48
CA SER A 210 -16.00 12.88 10.01
C SER A 210 -17.25 12.02 9.74
N GLY A 211 -17.16 11.04 8.83
CA GLY A 211 -18.28 10.25 8.31
C GLY A 211 -18.96 10.89 7.10
N GLU A 212 -18.54 12.08 6.68
CA GLU A 212 -19.07 12.77 5.50
C GLU A 212 -18.68 12.01 4.22
N GLU A 213 -19.68 11.74 3.38
CA GLU A 213 -19.49 11.12 2.06
C GLU A 213 -19.62 12.18 0.97
N ARG A 214 -18.69 12.18 0.01
CA ARG A 214 -18.72 13.12 -1.12
C ARG A 214 -18.12 12.53 -2.40
N VAL A 215 -18.52 13.12 -3.52
CA VAL A 215 -17.81 12.97 -4.79
C VAL A 215 -16.63 13.93 -4.79
N LEU A 216 -15.41 13.40 -4.93
CA LEU A 216 -14.18 14.16 -4.98
C LEU A 216 -13.93 14.71 -6.40
N HIS A 217 -14.09 13.88 -7.42
CA HIS A 217 -13.81 14.23 -8.82
C HIS A 217 -14.49 13.28 -9.80
N SER A 218 -14.98 13.81 -10.92
CA SER A 218 -15.53 13.03 -12.03
C SER A 218 -14.62 13.19 -13.24
N PHE A 219 -14.33 12.09 -13.95
CA PHE A 219 -13.34 12.08 -15.01
C PHE A 219 -13.70 11.12 -16.15
N ASP A 220 -13.15 11.41 -17.33
CA ASP A 220 -13.20 10.55 -18.51
C ASP A 220 -12.03 9.55 -18.44
N PRO A 221 -12.28 8.24 -18.28
CA PRO A 221 -11.21 7.24 -18.15
C PRO A 221 -10.36 7.10 -19.43
N ALA A 222 -10.78 7.67 -20.56
CA ALA A 222 -9.96 7.74 -21.77
C ALA A 222 -8.90 8.87 -21.73
N LYS A 223 -9.02 9.81 -20.79
CA LYS A 223 -8.14 11.00 -20.67
C LYS A 223 -7.36 11.04 -19.38
N GLU A 224 -7.96 10.53 -18.30
CA GLU A 224 -7.38 10.54 -16.97
C GLU A 224 -7.35 9.12 -16.40
N THR A 225 -6.32 8.82 -15.62
CA THR A 225 -6.22 7.57 -14.87
C THR A 225 -5.99 7.89 -13.41
N TRP A 226 -6.77 7.23 -12.56
CA TRP A 226 -6.75 7.37 -11.11
C TRP A 226 -6.82 5.99 -10.47
N ARG A 227 -6.31 5.88 -9.24
CA ARG A 227 -6.32 4.68 -8.41
C ARG A 227 -6.93 5.00 -7.05
N GLN A 228 -7.68 4.08 -6.48
CA GLN A 228 -8.32 4.30 -5.18
C GLN A 228 -7.28 4.48 -4.08
N PHE A 229 -6.21 3.67 -4.09
CA PHE A 229 -5.15 3.73 -3.08
C PHE A 229 -4.40 5.08 -3.06
N GLN A 230 -4.48 5.91 -4.11
CA GLN A 230 -3.82 7.22 -4.13
C GLN A 230 -4.40 8.19 -3.10
N PHE A 231 -5.68 8.01 -2.76
CA PHE A 231 -6.43 8.94 -1.91
C PHE A 231 -6.66 8.41 -0.50
N GLU A 232 -6.41 7.13 -0.26
CA GLU A 232 -6.62 6.53 1.07
C GLU A 232 -5.61 7.09 2.08
N GLY A 233 -6.10 7.61 3.20
CA GLY A 233 -5.26 8.08 4.31
C GLY A 233 -4.59 9.44 4.10
N ILE A 234 -4.94 10.20 3.06
CA ILE A 234 -4.52 11.61 2.90
C ILE A 234 -5.67 12.57 3.25
N SER A 235 -5.34 13.84 3.51
CA SER A 235 -6.39 14.85 3.72
C SER A 235 -7.10 15.18 2.41
N LEU A 236 -8.38 15.55 2.53
CA LEU A 236 -9.18 16.05 1.42
C LEU A 236 -8.46 17.16 0.61
N ALA A 237 -7.86 18.14 1.30
CA ALA A 237 -7.14 19.22 0.63
C ALA A 237 -5.93 18.71 -0.18
N SER A 238 -5.23 17.70 0.32
CA SER A 238 -4.12 17.07 -0.42
C SER A 238 -4.63 16.33 -1.66
N ALA A 239 -5.77 15.66 -1.54
CA ALA A 239 -6.41 14.96 -2.66
C ALA A 239 -6.87 15.93 -3.76
N GLU A 240 -7.51 17.03 -3.37
CA GLU A 240 -7.93 18.10 -4.30
C GLU A 240 -6.73 18.72 -5.02
N ALA A 241 -5.63 18.99 -4.30
CA ALA A 241 -4.40 19.50 -4.90
C ALA A 241 -3.81 18.52 -5.94
N MET A 242 -3.77 17.21 -5.64
CA MET A 242 -3.30 16.20 -6.59
C MET A 242 -4.11 16.18 -7.89
N ILE A 243 -5.43 16.36 -7.80
CA ILE A 243 -6.31 16.43 -8.97
C ILE A 243 -6.01 17.68 -9.81
N VAL A 244 -5.80 18.82 -9.17
CA VAL A 244 -5.45 20.07 -9.86
C VAL A 244 -4.11 19.92 -10.58
N GLU A 245 -3.07 19.44 -9.90
CA GLU A 245 -1.73 19.26 -10.48
C GLU A 245 -1.75 18.33 -11.71
N GLN A 246 -2.48 17.21 -11.64
CA GLN A 246 -2.56 16.27 -12.75
C GLN A 246 -3.29 16.88 -13.97
N ARG A 247 -4.31 17.72 -13.74
CA ARG A 247 -5.00 18.43 -14.83
C ARG A 247 -4.10 19.45 -15.51
N GLU A 248 -3.26 20.15 -14.76
CA GLU A 248 -2.27 21.09 -15.32
C GLU A 248 -1.21 20.38 -16.17
N ILE A 249 -0.77 19.18 -15.77
CA ILE A 249 0.16 18.35 -16.56
C ILE A 249 -0.51 17.85 -17.85
N SER A 250 -1.79 17.46 -17.79
CA SER A 250 -2.56 17.01 -18.96
C SER A 250 -2.91 18.15 -19.94
N TRP A 251 -2.83 19.41 -19.50
CA TRP A 251 -3.07 20.62 -20.29
C TRP A 251 -1.74 21.32 -20.65
N GLN A 252 -0.79 20.61 -21.24
CA GLN A 252 0.26 21.27 -22.02
C GLN A 252 -0.12 21.17 -23.50
N PRO A 253 -0.51 22.28 -24.17
CA PRO A 253 -0.74 22.23 -25.61
C PRO A 253 0.56 21.79 -26.27
N GLU A 254 0.49 20.74 -27.09
CA GLU A 254 1.60 20.30 -27.94
C GLU A 254 2.17 21.52 -28.67
N SER A 255 3.44 21.82 -28.40
CA SER A 255 4.21 22.89 -29.03
C SER A 255 4.88 22.44 -30.31
#